data_AF-A0A1Y4RUA3-F1
#
_entry.id   AF-A0A1Y4RUA3-F1
#
_cell.length_a   1.000
_cell.length_b   1.000
_cell.length_c   1.000
_cell.angle_alpha   90.00
_cell.angle_beta   90.00
_cell.angle_gamma   90.00
#
_symmetry.space_group_name_H-M   'P 1'
#
loop_
_entity.id
_entity.type
_entity.pdbx_description
1 polymer ?
#
loop_
_entity_poly.entity_id
_entity_poly.type
_entity_poly.pdbx_seq_one_letter_code
_entity_poly.pdbx_strand_id
1 'polypeptide(L)'
;MSDFFSLKTVQITPELGMALKSFRIENEVTATSIVEEFSKSSSYITKLEKGEIKKIDGEFFLKLCNYITKTENGLSMFLSKLSRDFREYSSETQITIINIDDLLIDHTVSPQLISDINNYLESHDISIEQLVNKINANEDIQNNIDFETAPKNEWIVSGNSNNEKNYIIKLDIPRSYIENLLAGKITTIHFVIGKAILYSLYRLGNEDDAATLANSKLQINNIIHYVRPNYIAFNDENMDNLFGGLPVEASEALQFITSTLKLVTNLTKENDYGPKRIQQIKANLESDLGFAFAFMSLNIEELAPKSKAVKEKFLKELKTLIEKYSLADAGLDTYD
;
A
#
# COMPACT_ATOMS: atom_id res chain seq x y z
N MET A 1 -13.25 -11.12 -19.36
CA MET A 1 -14.46 -10.28 -19.25
C MET A 1 -13.96 -8.87 -18.97
N SER A 2 -14.35 -7.85 -19.75
CA SER A 2 -13.97 -6.48 -19.40
C SER A 2 -14.74 -6.11 -18.13
N ASP A 3 -14.03 -6.03 -17.01
CA ASP A 3 -14.65 -5.57 -15.76
C ASP A 3 -15.21 -4.16 -15.99
N PHE A 4 -16.39 -3.90 -15.44
CA PHE A 4 -17.12 -2.63 -15.57
C PHE A 4 -16.28 -1.43 -15.07
N PHE A 5 -15.33 -1.72 -14.19
CA PHE A 5 -14.47 -0.76 -13.48
C PHE A 5 -13.07 -0.64 -14.06
N SER A 6 -12.64 -1.56 -14.94
CA SER A 6 -11.26 -1.55 -15.43
C SER A 6 -10.96 -0.28 -16.21
N LEU A 7 -9.83 0.34 -15.87
CA LEU A 7 -9.31 1.51 -16.55
C LEU A 7 -8.96 1.17 -18.00
N LYS A 8 -9.85 1.53 -18.93
CA LYS A 8 -9.68 1.24 -20.37
C LYS A 8 -8.51 1.98 -21.00
N THR A 9 -8.26 3.20 -20.55
CA THR A 9 -7.18 4.03 -21.09
C THR A 9 -6.36 4.66 -19.99
N VAL A 10 -5.04 4.57 -20.13
CA VAL A 10 -4.08 5.21 -19.24
C VAL A 10 -3.62 6.53 -19.86
N GLN A 11 -3.73 7.61 -19.10
CA GLN A 11 -3.13 8.89 -19.47
C GLN A 11 -1.62 8.79 -19.34
N ILE A 12 -0.86 9.30 -20.31
CA ILE A 12 0.60 9.32 -20.22
C ILE A 12 1.06 10.78 -20.17
N THR A 13 1.35 11.22 -18.95
CA THR A 13 1.98 12.51 -18.71
C THR A 13 3.47 12.45 -19.06
N PRO A 14 4.14 13.60 -19.27
CA PRO A 14 5.59 13.60 -19.49
C PRO A 14 6.37 12.95 -18.35
N GLU A 15 5.96 13.15 -17.10
CA GLU A 15 6.57 12.53 -15.92
C GLU A 15 6.42 11.00 -15.95
N LEU A 16 5.22 10.50 -16.26
CA LEU A 16 4.96 9.06 -16.34
C LEU A 16 5.69 8.41 -17.53
N GLY A 17 5.73 9.08 -18.69
CA GLY A 17 6.48 8.63 -19.87
C GLY A 17 7.98 8.50 -19.58
N MET A 18 8.55 9.50 -18.90
CA MET A 18 9.95 9.47 -18.49
C MET A 18 10.21 8.39 -17.44
N ALA A 19 9.30 8.19 -16.49
CA ALA A 19 9.41 7.11 -15.51
C ALA A 19 9.38 5.73 -16.19
N LEU A 20 8.51 5.53 -17.19
CA LEU A 20 8.43 4.30 -17.99
C LEU A 20 9.73 4.05 -18.77
N LYS A 21 10.33 5.12 -19.34
CA LYS A 21 11.64 5.04 -20.00
C LYS A 21 12.74 4.61 -19.03
N SER A 22 12.82 5.25 -17.86
CA SER A 22 13.81 4.89 -16.83
C SER A 22 13.62 3.45 -16.37
N PHE A 23 12.37 3.04 -16.11
CA PHE A 23 12.04 1.68 -15.73
C PHE A 23 12.48 0.65 -16.77
N ARG A 24 12.28 0.95 -18.06
CA ARG A 24 12.77 0.11 -19.15
C ARG A 24 14.30 -0.01 -19.16
N ILE A 25 15.01 1.11 -19.04
CA ILE A 25 16.48 1.14 -19.06
C ILE A 25 17.06 0.38 -17.86
N GLU A 26 16.47 0.53 -16.67
CA GLU A 26 16.85 -0.18 -15.45
C GLU A 26 16.69 -1.70 -15.56
N ASN A 27 15.76 -2.16 -16.39
CA ASN A 27 15.55 -3.60 -16.67
C ASN A 27 16.26 -4.06 -17.96
N GLU A 28 17.17 -3.24 -18.51
CA GLU A 28 17.98 -3.56 -19.69
C GLU A 28 17.17 -3.90 -20.97
N VAL A 29 15.92 -3.42 -21.05
CA VAL A 29 15.07 -3.63 -22.22
C VAL A 29 15.30 -2.51 -23.23
N THR A 30 15.45 -2.83 -24.51
CA THR A 30 15.67 -1.82 -25.55
C THR A 30 14.34 -1.30 -26.11
N ALA A 31 14.32 -0.08 -26.65
CA ALA A 31 13.14 0.40 -27.36
C ALA A 31 12.84 -0.45 -28.61
N THR A 32 13.87 -0.98 -29.26
CA THR A 32 13.76 -1.87 -30.43
C THR A 32 13.06 -3.18 -30.08
N SER A 33 13.41 -3.80 -28.96
CA SER A 33 12.76 -5.06 -28.56
C SER A 33 11.26 -4.87 -28.24
N ILE A 34 10.87 -3.71 -27.71
CA ILE A 34 9.45 -3.37 -27.52
C ILE A 34 8.72 -3.13 -28.85
N VAL A 35 9.40 -2.48 -29.81
CA VAL A 35 8.88 -2.27 -31.17
C VAL A 35 8.56 -3.62 -31.83
N GLU A 36 9.47 -4.57 -31.71
CA GLU A 36 9.33 -5.93 -32.24
C GLU A 36 8.19 -6.69 -31.57
N GLU A 37 8.15 -6.71 -30.23
CA GLU A 37 7.13 -7.43 -29.45
C GLU A 37 5.71 -6.92 -29.73
N PHE A 38 5.51 -5.60 -29.64
CA PHE A 38 4.17 -5.02 -29.68
C PHE A 38 3.77 -4.50 -31.06
N SER A 39 4.60 -4.73 -32.09
CA SER A 39 4.39 -4.24 -33.45
C SER A 39 4.08 -2.74 -33.50
N LYS A 40 4.74 -1.95 -32.66
CA LYS A 40 4.63 -0.48 -32.61
C LYS A 40 5.81 0.15 -33.33
N SER A 41 5.65 1.33 -33.93
CA SER A 41 6.78 2.00 -34.57
C SER A 41 7.78 2.56 -33.54
N SER A 42 9.06 2.66 -33.89
CA SER A 42 10.07 3.30 -33.01
C SER A 42 9.67 4.74 -32.64
N SER A 43 9.01 5.45 -33.58
CA SER A 43 8.46 6.78 -33.32
C SER A 43 7.38 6.74 -32.24
N TYR A 44 6.50 5.74 -32.26
CA TYR A 44 5.46 5.58 -31.23
C TYR A 44 6.07 5.40 -29.83
N ILE A 45 7.05 4.50 -29.68
CA ILE A 45 7.72 4.28 -28.39
C ILE A 45 8.44 5.54 -27.90
N THR A 46 9.10 6.27 -28.80
CA THR A 46 9.76 7.54 -28.46
C THR A 46 8.76 8.58 -27.96
N LYS A 47 7.61 8.71 -28.63
CA LYS A 47 6.55 9.66 -28.25
C LYS A 47 5.88 9.25 -26.94
N LEU A 48 5.71 7.94 -26.70
CA LEU A 48 5.18 7.40 -25.46
C LEU A 48 6.08 7.78 -24.27
N GLU A 49 7.39 7.52 -24.40
CA GLU A 49 8.39 7.81 -23.36
C GLU A 49 8.57 9.32 -23.08
N LYS A 50 8.10 10.18 -23.99
CA LYS A 50 8.11 11.64 -23.80
C LYS A 50 6.77 12.20 -23.29
N GLY A 51 5.74 11.38 -23.12
CA GLY A 51 4.38 11.83 -22.81
C GLY A 51 3.73 12.67 -23.92
N GLU A 52 4.19 12.49 -25.17
CA GLU A 52 3.58 13.08 -26.35
C GLU A 52 2.34 12.29 -26.81
N ILE A 53 2.28 10.99 -26.50
CA ILE A 53 1.07 10.18 -26.66
C ILE A 53 0.23 10.34 -25.39
N LYS A 54 -0.84 11.13 -25.45
CA LYS A 54 -1.61 11.49 -24.24
C LYS A 54 -2.38 10.34 -23.61
N LYS A 55 -2.84 9.36 -24.40
CA LYS A 55 -3.57 8.19 -23.90
C LYS A 55 -3.12 6.93 -24.61
N ILE A 56 -3.05 5.83 -23.86
CA ILE A 56 -2.85 4.49 -24.40
C ILE A 56 -3.89 3.53 -23.81
N ASP A 57 -4.07 2.40 -24.47
CA ASP A 57 -4.88 1.30 -23.96
C ASP A 57 -4.28 0.73 -22.66
N GLY A 58 -5.13 0.48 -21.66
CA GLY A 58 -4.71 0.01 -20.35
C GLY A 58 -4.16 -1.42 -20.37
N GLU A 59 -4.74 -2.30 -21.18
CA GLU A 59 -4.25 -3.68 -21.34
C GLU A 59 -2.86 -3.69 -22.02
N PHE A 60 -2.66 -2.82 -23.01
CA PHE A 60 -1.35 -2.59 -23.60
C PHE A 60 -0.34 -2.08 -22.56
N PHE A 61 -0.72 -1.14 -21.69
CA PHE A 61 0.16 -0.62 -20.66
C PHE A 61 0.60 -1.71 -19.66
N LEU A 62 -0.35 -2.54 -19.20
CA LEU A 62 -0.08 -3.68 -18.33
C LEU A 62 0.90 -4.65 -18.99
N LYS A 63 0.62 -5.06 -20.25
CA LYS A 63 1.50 -5.98 -21.00
C LYS A 63 2.89 -5.40 -21.21
N LEU A 64 2.99 -4.09 -21.44
CA LEU A 64 4.26 -3.39 -21.59
C LEU A 64 5.11 -3.46 -20.31
N CYS A 65 4.52 -3.18 -19.15
CA CYS A 65 5.22 -3.29 -17.86
C CYS A 65 5.66 -4.73 -17.57
N ASN A 66 4.82 -5.71 -17.88
CA ASN A 66 5.13 -7.14 -17.71
C ASN A 66 6.27 -7.58 -18.63
N TYR A 67 6.26 -7.13 -19.89
CA TYR A 67 7.35 -7.39 -20.82
C TYR A 67 8.67 -6.78 -20.37
N ILE A 68 8.66 -5.53 -19.85
CA ILE A 68 9.87 -4.85 -19.36
C ILE A 68 10.55 -5.65 -18.24
N THR A 69 9.77 -6.19 -17.31
CA THR A 69 10.31 -6.95 -16.16
C THR A 69 10.50 -8.44 -16.44
N LYS A 70 9.93 -8.95 -17.54
CA LYS A 70 9.83 -10.38 -17.85
C LYS A 70 9.07 -11.16 -16.76
N THR A 71 8.10 -10.52 -16.11
CA THR A 71 7.25 -11.13 -15.07
C THR A 71 5.80 -10.69 -15.24
N GLU A 72 4.86 -11.44 -14.65
CA GLU A 72 3.43 -11.07 -14.64
C GLU A 72 3.11 -9.91 -13.67
N ASN A 73 4.05 -9.57 -12.77
CA ASN A 73 3.90 -8.53 -11.75
C ASN A 73 4.56 -7.19 -12.15
N GLY A 74 4.88 -7.01 -13.44
CA GLY A 74 5.64 -5.86 -13.91
C GLY A 74 4.95 -4.52 -13.64
N LEU A 75 3.62 -4.46 -13.76
CA LEU A 75 2.86 -3.26 -13.43
C LEU A 75 2.99 -2.88 -11.94
N SER A 76 2.87 -3.85 -11.03
CA SER A 76 3.04 -3.65 -9.59
C SER A 76 4.46 -3.19 -9.24
N MET A 77 5.48 -3.74 -9.90
CA MET A 77 6.87 -3.28 -9.75
C MET A 77 7.04 -1.83 -10.23
N PHE A 78 6.41 -1.47 -11.34
CA PHE A 78 6.43 -0.11 -11.84
C PHE A 78 5.77 0.87 -10.87
N LEU A 79 4.59 0.55 -10.34
CA LEU A 79 3.91 1.37 -9.34
C LEU A 79 4.73 1.51 -8.05
N SER A 80 5.39 0.44 -7.60
CA SER A 80 6.28 0.46 -6.45
C SER A 80 7.51 1.35 -6.65
N LYS A 81 7.93 1.56 -7.90
CA LYS A 81 8.96 2.56 -8.24
C LYS A 81 8.38 3.97 -8.13
N LEU A 82 7.21 4.21 -8.71
CA LEU A 82 6.55 5.53 -8.70
C LEU A 82 6.17 5.99 -7.29
N SER A 83 5.93 5.05 -6.37
CA SER A 83 5.59 5.36 -4.98
C SER A 83 6.67 6.16 -4.23
N ARG A 84 7.95 5.97 -4.61
CA ARG A 84 9.12 6.61 -3.99
C ARG A 84 9.07 8.13 -4.13
N ASP A 85 8.72 8.58 -5.33
CA ASP A 85 8.70 10.00 -5.70
C ASP A 85 7.27 10.51 -5.85
N PHE A 86 6.27 9.76 -5.36
CA PHE A 86 4.85 10.03 -5.63
C PHE A 86 4.45 11.47 -5.30
N ARG A 87 4.97 12.02 -4.19
CA ARG A 87 4.67 13.38 -3.73
C ARG A 87 5.27 14.48 -4.61
N GLU A 88 6.33 14.17 -5.36
CA GLU A 88 7.04 15.12 -6.22
C GLU A 88 6.35 15.31 -7.58
N TYR A 89 5.55 14.32 -8.00
CA TYR A 89 4.80 14.39 -9.24
C TYR A 89 3.72 15.50 -9.22
N SER A 90 3.43 16.02 -10.42
CA SER A 90 2.29 16.90 -10.63
C SER A 90 0.97 16.22 -10.24
N SER A 91 -0.07 17.02 -9.94
CA SER A 91 -1.39 16.48 -9.57
C SER A 91 -2.00 15.61 -10.68
N GLU A 92 -1.75 15.95 -11.95
CA GLU A 92 -2.19 15.18 -13.11
C GLU A 92 -1.53 13.79 -13.16
N THR A 93 -0.23 13.72 -12.88
CA THR A 93 0.47 12.44 -12.80
C THR A 93 0.06 11.65 -11.56
N GLN A 94 -0.08 12.30 -10.41
CA GLN A 94 -0.54 11.64 -9.17
C GLN A 94 -1.91 10.98 -9.35
N ILE A 95 -2.88 11.70 -9.94
CA ILE A 95 -4.21 11.13 -10.17
C ILE A 95 -4.21 10.01 -11.20
N THR A 96 -3.36 10.11 -12.22
CA THR A 96 -3.15 9.04 -13.20
C THR A 96 -2.61 7.78 -12.52
N ILE A 97 -1.60 7.93 -11.67
CA ILE A 97 -1.01 6.83 -10.92
C ILE A 97 -2.04 6.18 -9.98
N ILE A 98 -2.85 7.00 -9.30
CA ILE A 98 -3.96 6.51 -8.46
C ILE A 98 -4.96 5.69 -9.28
N ASN A 99 -5.38 6.20 -10.44
CA ASN A 99 -6.30 5.46 -11.31
C ASN A 99 -5.69 4.13 -11.79
N ILE A 100 -4.38 4.08 -12.08
CA ILE A 100 -3.71 2.82 -12.44
C ILE A 100 -3.72 1.84 -11.26
N ASP A 101 -3.28 2.28 -10.08
CA ASP A 101 -3.20 1.43 -8.87
C ASP A 101 -4.59 0.91 -8.45
N ASP A 102 -5.60 1.77 -8.51
CA ASP A 102 -6.94 1.45 -7.99
C ASP A 102 -7.86 0.78 -9.02
N LEU A 103 -7.63 0.95 -10.33
CA LEU A 103 -8.58 0.56 -11.38
C LEU A 103 -7.96 -0.23 -12.55
N LEU A 104 -6.64 -0.46 -12.58
CA LEU A 104 -6.02 -1.32 -13.60
C LEU A 104 -5.50 -2.65 -13.02
N ILE A 105 -5.24 -2.71 -11.72
CA ILE A 105 -4.74 -3.93 -11.08
C ILE A 105 -5.91 -4.78 -10.59
N ASP A 106 -5.95 -6.00 -11.13
CA ASP A 106 -6.79 -7.08 -10.65
C ASP A 106 -6.12 -7.79 -9.46
N HIS A 107 -6.82 -7.84 -8.33
CA HIS A 107 -6.41 -8.66 -7.19
C HIS A 107 -7.29 -9.91 -7.13
N THR A 108 -6.68 -11.07 -6.89
CA THR A 108 -7.44 -12.32 -6.71
C THR A 108 -8.23 -12.25 -5.41
N VAL A 109 -9.52 -12.60 -5.47
CA VAL A 109 -10.41 -12.62 -4.32
C VAL A 109 -10.35 -14.01 -3.68
N SER A 110 -9.98 -14.07 -2.40
CA SER A 110 -9.96 -15.34 -1.67
C SER A 110 -11.40 -15.82 -1.39
N PRO A 111 -11.65 -17.15 -1.40
CA PRO A 111 -12.95 -17.69 -0.95
C PRO A 111 -13.28 -17.29 0.48
N GLN A 112 -12.27 -17.14 1.34
CA GLN A 112 -12.44 -16.70 2.72
C GLN A 112 -13.03 -15.29 2.80
N LEU A 113 -12.51 -14.35 1.99
CA LEU A 113 -13.05 -12.98 1.97
C LEU A 113 -14.52 -12.95 1.56
N ILE A 114 -14.91 -13.75 0.56
CA ILE A 114 -16.31 -13.88 0.15
C ILE A 114 -17.16 -14.44 1.29
N SER A 115 -16.68 -15.49 1.96
CA SER A 115 -17.37 -16.08 3.11
C SER A 115 -17.54 -15.06 4.24
N ASP A 116 -16.50 -14.29 4.54
CA ASP A 116 -16.52 -13.28 5.60
C ASP A 116 -17.53 -12.17 5.32
N ILE A 117 -17.61 -11.70 4.06
CA ILE A 117 -18.59 -10.69 3.65
C ILE A 117 -20.02 -11.25 3.77
N ASN A 118 -20.27 -12.48 3.27
CA ASN A 118 -21.59 -13.10 3.35
C ASN A 118 -22.02 -13.33 4.82
N ASN A 119 -21.12 -13.83 5.67
CA ASN A 119 -21.39 -14.03 7.09
C ASN A 119 -21.71 -12.72 7.81
N TYR A 120 -21.02 -11.62 7.46
CA TYR A 120 -21.29 -10.32 8.05
C TYR A 120 -22.64 -9.74 7.60
N LEU A 121 -22.99 -9.90 6.31
CA LEU A 121 -24.31 -9.53 5.79
C LEU A 121 -25.43 -10.25 6.54
N GLU A 122 -25.30 -11.56 6.73
CA GLU A 122 -26.29 -12.38 7.44
C GLU A 122 -26.40 -12.01 8.92
N SER A 123 -25.27 -11.85 9.61
CA SER A 123 -25.27 -11.58 11.06
C SER A 123 -25.81 -10.21 11.44
N HIS A 124 -25.78 -9.25 10.52
CA HIS A 124 -26.27 -7.88 10.72
C HIS A 124 -27.60 -7.59 10.00
N ASP A 125 -28.24 -8.61 9.40
CA ASP A 125 -29.47 -8.47 8.61
C ASP A 125 -29.36 -7.39 7.50
N ILE A 126 -28.21 -7.35 6.83
CA ILE A 126 -27.92 -6.41 5.75
C ILE A 126 -28.18 -7.11 4.41
N SER A 127 -29.11 -6.56 3.62
CA SER A 127 -29.34 -7.01 2.25
C SER A 127 -28.29 -6.47 1.27
N ILE A 128 -28.04 -7.21 0.19
CA ILE A 128 -27.19 -6.76 -0.93
C ILE A 128 -27.69 -5.42 -1.50
N GLU A 129 -29.01 -5.20 -1.52
CA GLU A 129 -29.59 -3.95 -2.01
C GLU A 129 -29.24 -2.75 -1.12
N GLN A 130 -29.30 -2.91 0.21
CA GLN A 130 -28.85 -1.87 1.14
C GLN A 130 -27.36 -1.55 0.96
N LEU A 131 -26.53 -2.58 0.80
CA LEU A 131 -25.10 -2.41 0.55
C LEU A 131 -24.83 -1.62 -0.74
N VAL A 132 -25.46 -2.01 -1.85
CA VAL A 132 -25.30 -1.33 -3.15
C VAL A 132 -25.78 0.12 -3.06
N ASN A 133 -26.94 0.36 -2.44
CA ASN A 133 -27.47 1.70 -2.25
C ASN A 133 -26.52 2.56 -1.40
N LYS A 134 -25.91 1.98 -0.36
CA LYS A 134 -24.95 2.68 0.49
C LYS A 134 -23.71 3.12 -0.27
N ILE A 135 -23.15 2.23 -1.11
CA ILE A 135 -21.99 2.55 -1.95
C ILE A 135 -22.34 3.66 -2.94
N ASN A 136 -23.43 3.49 -3.68
CA ASN A 136 -23.80 4.38 -4.78
C ASN A 136 -24.37 5.73 -4.30
N ALA A 137 -24.73 5.84 -3.02
CA ALA A 137 -25.12 7.12 -2.42
C ALA A 137 -23.96 8.14 -2.39
N ASN A 138 -22.71 7.68 -2.38
CA ASN A 138 -21.50 8.52 -2.39
C ASN A 138 -21.50 9.61 -1.29
N GLU A 139 -22.13 9.34 -0.14
CA GLU A 139 -22.40 10.33 0.92
C GLU A 139 -21.17 11.16 1.32
N ASP A 140 -20.00 10.50 1.40
CA ASP A 140 -18.76 11.11 1.89
C ASP A 140 -18.19 12.18 0.94
N ILE A 141 -18.64 12.22 -0.32
CA ILE A 141 -18.15 13.18 -1.33
C ILE A 141 -19.23 14.12 -1.87
N GLN A 142 -20.49 14.01 -1.43
CA GLN A 142 -21.60 14.83 -1.94
C GLN A 142 -21.36 16.34 -1.82
N ASN A 143 -20.62 16.76 -0.80
CA ASN A 143 -20.31 18.18 -0.56
C ASN A 143 -19.12 18.70 -1.40
N ASN A 144 -18.49 17.88 -2.25
CA ASN A 144 -17.43 18.36 -3.14
C ASN A 144 -18.01 19.18 -4.30
N ILE A 145 -17.29 20.24 -4.68
CA ILE A 145 -17.70 21.12 -5.78
C ILE A 145 -17.83 20.38 -7.11
N ASP A 146 -16.99 19.36 -7.32
CA ASP A 146 -16.92 18.57 -8.55
C ASP A 146 -17.80 17.31 -8.49
N PHE A 147 -18.62 17.11 -7.44
CA PHE A 147 -19.41 15.87 -7.28
C PHE A 147 -20.38 15.60 -8.45
N GLU A 148 -21.06 16.64 -8.94
CA GLU A 148 -22.05 16.51 -10.02
C GLU A 148 -21.39 16.25 -11.38
N THR A 149 -20.20 16.81 -11.62
CA THR A 149 -19.45 16.70 -12.87
C THR A 149 -18.48 15.52 -12.89
N ALA A 150 -18.19 14.92 -11.74
CA ALA A 150 -17.26 13.81 -11.61
C ALA A 150 -17.70 12.60 -12.47
N PRO A 151 -16.78 12.01 -13.26
CA PRO A 151 -17.03 10.76 -13.94
C PRO A 151 -17.26 9.64 -12.92
N LYS A 152 -18.09 8.67 -13.30
CA LYS A 152 -18.33 7.49 -12.49
C LYS A 152 -17.14 6.53 -12.57
N ASN A 153 -16.75 5.97 -11.43
CA ASN A 153 -15.71 4.97 -11.27
C ASN A 153 -14.33 5.42 -11.81
N GLU A 154 -14.02 6.70 -11.75
CA GLU A 154 -12.71 7.26 -12.09
C GLU A 154 -12.34 8.31 -11.05
N TRP A 155 -11.10 8.28 -10.57
CA TRP A 155 -10.60 9.26 -9.63
C TRP A 155 -10.31 10.59 -10.33
N ILE A 156 -10.70 11.69 -9.70
CA ILE A 156 -10.38 13.05 -10.13
C ILE A 156 -9.73 13.86 -9.01
N VAL A 157 -9.06 14.94 -9.40
CA VAL A 157 -8.62 15.99 -8.47
C VAL A 157 -9.78 16.98 -8.34
N SER A 158 -10.32 17.10 -7.14
CA SER A 158 -11.36 18.07 -6.80
C SER A 158 -10.74 19.40 -6.36
N GLY A 159 -11.30 20.50 -6.84
CA GLY A 159 -10.88 21.85 -6.48
C GLY A 159 -11.39 22.25 -5.10
N ASN A 160 -10.53 22.23 -4.08
CA ASN A 160 -10.86 22.83 -2.78
C ASN A 160 -10.39 24.30 -2.68
N SER A 161 -11.14 25.11 -1.94
CA SER A 161 -10.88 26.52 -1.66
C SER A 161 -9.57 26.80 -0.90
N ASN A 162 -8.94 25.77 -0.32
CA ASN A 162 -7.74 25.89 0.52
C ASN A 162 -6.44 25.40 -0.13
N ASN A 163 -6.37 25.23 -1.47
CA ASN A 163 -5.17 24.74 -2.19
C ASN A 163 -4.66 23.34 -1.78
N GLU A 164 -5.35 22.60 -0.91
CA GLU A 164 -5.04 21.21 -0.62
C GLU A 164 -5.62 20.30 -1.71
N LYS A 165 -4.79 19.41 -2.26
CA LYS A 165 -5.19 18.44 -3.28
C LYS A 165 -6.18 17.46 -2.66
N ASN A 166 -7.45 17.50 -3.09
CA ASN A 166 -8.45 16.53 -2.69
C ASN A 166 -8.71 15.55 -3.84
N TYR A 167 -8.59 14.25 -3.58
CA TYR A 167 -8.87 13.22 -4.58
C TYR A 167 -10.22 12.58 -4.27
N ILE A 168 -11.11 12.53 -5.25
CA ILE A 168 -12.45 11.94 -5.08
C ILE A 168 -12.75 10.96 -6.22
N ILE A 169 -13.59 9.97 -5.93
CA ILE A 169 -14.14 9.02 -6.90
C ILE A 169 -15.64 8.88 -6.65
N LYS A 170 -16.44 9.05 -7.71
CA LYS A 170 -17.88 8.83 -7.67
C LYS A 170 -18.18 7.40 -8.08
N LEU A 171 -18.50 6.55 -7.12
CA LEU A 171 -18.76 5.13 -7.37
C LEU A 171 -20.16 4.90 -7.93
N ASP A 172 -20.25 3.94 -8.86
CA ASP A 172 -21.50 3.43 -9.39
C ASP A 172 -21.33 1.94 -9.68
N ILE A 173 -21.80 1.10 -8.76
CA ILE A 173 -21.65 -0.35 -8.81
C ILE A 173 -23.01 -0.99 -9.08
N PRO A 174 -23.16 -1.80 -10.15
CA PRO A 174 -24.40 -2.49 -10.41
C PRO A 174 -24.59 -3.63 -9.41
N ARG A 175 -25.83 -3.82 -8.93
CA ARG A 175 -26.19 -4.91 -8.01
C ARG A 175 -25.70 -6.28 -8.48
N SER A 176 -25.83 -6.57 -9.77
CA SER A 176 -25.39 -7.83 -10.36
C SER A 176 -23.89 -8.09 -10.22
N TYR A 177 -23.06 -7.05 -10.12
CA TYR A 177 -21.62 -7.21 -9.88
C TYR A 177 -21.37 -7.75 -8.47
N ILE A 178 -22.00 -7.15 -7.45
CA ILE A 178 -21.90 -7.61 -6.06
C ILE A 178 -22.44 -9.04 -5.92
N GLU A 179 -23.60 -9.33 -6.52
CA GLU A 179 -24.18 -10.68 -6.50
C GLU A 179 -23.24 -11.72 -7.14
N ASN A 180 -22.63 -11.40 -8.28
CA ASN A 180 -21.70 -12.31 -8.95
C ASN A 180 -20.37 -12.47 -8.20
N LEU A 181 -19.87 -11.42 -7.56
CA LEU A 181 -18.70 -11.46 -6.70
C LEU A 181 -18.95 -12.36 -5.48
N LEU A 182 -20.05 -12.13 -4.75
CA LEU A 182 -20.39 -12.89 -3.54
C LEU A 182 -20.81 -14.33 -3.83
N ALA A 183 -21.22 -14.62 -5.06
CA ALA A 183 -21.43 -15.99 -5.56
C ALA A 183 -20.14 -16.66 -6.08
N GLY A 184 -18.99 -15.99 -6.02
CA GLY A 184 -17.70 -16.52 -6.50
C GLY A 184 -17.57 -16.64 -8.02
N LYS A 185 -18.46 -16.01 -8.79
CA LYS A 185 -18.40 -16.00 -10.27
C LYS A 185 -17.38 -14.99 -10.80
N ILE A 186 -17.13 -13.93 -10.03
CA ILE A 186 -16.06 -12.97 -10.27
C ILE A 186 -14.94 -13.30 -9.29
N THR A 187 -13.75 -13.58 -9.83
CA THR A 187 -12.59 -14.07 -9.04
C THR A 187 -11.52 -13.01 -8.81
N THR A 188 -11.65 -11.85 -9.45
CA THR A 188 -10.74 -10.71 -9.27
C THR A 188 -11.52 -9.46 -8.90
N ILE A 189 -10.84 -8.53 -8.20
CA ILE A 189 -11.42 -7.25 -7.81
C ILE A 189 -10.34 -6.16 -7.84
N HIS A 190 -10.79 -4.95 -8.13
CA HIS A 190 -9.99 -3.74 -7.98
C HIS A 190 -9.98 -3.29 -6.52
N PHE A 191 -8.85 -2.78 -6.00
CA PHE A 191 -8.73 -2.38 -4.59
C PHE A 191 -9.85 -1.43 -4.16
N VAL A 192 -10.11 -0.38 -4.95
CA VAL A 192 -11.12 0.64 -4.59
C VAL A 192 -12.53 0.07 -4.49
N ILE A 193 -12.85 -0.95 -5.31
CA ILE A 193 -14.14 -1.63 -5.30
C ILE A 193 -14.25 -2.51 -4.05
N GLY A 194 -13.21 -3.29 -3.74
CA GLY A 194 -13.17 -4.07 -2.50
C GLY A 194 -13.30 -3.19 -1.25
N LYS A 195 -12.63 -2.03 -1.26
CA LYS A 195 -12.72 -1.06 -0.17
C LYS A 195 -14.10 -0.47 -0.04
N ALA A 196 -14.74 -0.08 -1.15
CA ALA A 196 -16.09 0.47 -1.15
C ALA A 196 -17.10 -0.52 -0.56
N ILE A 197 -16.99 -1.80 -0.93
CA ILE A 197 -17.83 -2.89 -0.41
C ILE A 197 -17.65 -3.02 1.11
N LEU A 198 -16.43 -3.25 1.58
CA LEU A 198 -16.17 -3.49 3.00
C LEU A 198 -16.45 -2.26 3.87
N TYR A 199 -16.06 -1.07 3.41
CA TYR A 199 -16.32 0.17 4.12
C TYR A 199 -17.82 0.42 4.27
N SER A 200 -18.59 0.25 3.19
CA SER A 200 -20.05 0.43 3.23
C SER A 200 -20.74 -0.62 4.08
N LEU A 201 -20.24 -1.86 4.04
CA LEU A 201 -20.72 -2.97 4.87
C LEU A 201 -20.54 -2.67 6.37
N TYR A 202 -19.32 -2.29 6.77
CA TYR A 202 -19.01 -1.94 8.16
C TYR A 202 -19.74 -0.68 8.63
N ARG A 203 -19.92 0.32 7.75
CA ARG A 203 -20.78 1.49 8.01
C ARG A 203 -22.23 1.10 8.29
N LEU A 204 -22.78 0.12 7.57
CA LEU A 204 -24.13 -0.39 7.78
C LEU A 204 -24.23 -1.23 9.06
N GLY A 205 -23.15 -1.92 9.45
CA GLY A 205 -23.02 -2.63 10.72
C GLY A 205 -22.79 -1.72 11.94
N ASN A 206 -22.62 -0.41 11.75
CA ASN A 206 -22.30 0.59 12.77
C ASN A 206 -20.92 0.40 13.45
N GLU A 207 -19.92 -0.04 12.68
CA GLU A 207 -18.53 -0.10 13.16
C GLU A 207 -17.93 1.30 13.29
N ASP A 208 -17.29 1.58 14.44
CA ASP A 208 -16.70 2.89 14.75
C ASP A 208 -15.55 3.28 13.79
N ASP A 209 -14.79 2.31 13.27
CA ASP A 209 -13.67 2.53 12.36
C ASP A 209 -13.76 1.68 11.08
N ALA A 210 -14.90 1.78 10.39
CA ALA A 210 -15.20 1.07 9.16
C ALA A 210 -14.10 1.17 8.08
N ALA A 211 -13.46 2.35 7.95
CA ALA A 211 -12.42 2.57 6.94
C ALA A 211 -11.16 1.75 7.24
N THR A 212 -10.74 1.72 8.49
CA THR A 212 -9.57 0.97 8.93
C THR A 212 -9.82 -0.54 8.90
N LEU A 213 -11.00 -1.00 9.33
CA LEU A 213 -11.39 -2.41 9.23
C LEU A 213 -11.38 -2.87 7.77
N ALA A 214 -11.95 -2.09 6.85
CA ALA A 214 -11.95 -2.38 5.43
C ALA A 214 -10.52 -2.52 4.87
N ASN A 215 -9.65 -1.54 5.12
CA ASN A 215 -8.27 -1.59 4.64
C ASN A 215 -7.52 -2.82 5.20
N SER A 216 -7.70 -3.12 6.50
CA SER A 216 -7.04 -4.25 7.15
C SER A 216 -7.50 -5.57 6.55
N LYS A 217 -8.81 -5.75 6.35
CA LYS A 217 -9.39 -6.96 5.76
C LYS A 217 -8.91 -7.20 4.33
N LEU A 218 -8.79 -6.14 3.52
CA LEU A 218 -8.21 -6.22 2.17
C LEU A 218 -6.75 -6.66 2.20
N GLN A 219 -5.94 -6.06 3.08
CA GLN A 219 -4.50 -6.36 3.17
C GLN A 219 -4.22 -7.79 3.63
N ILE A 220 -4.99 -8.30 4.61
CA ILE A 220 -4.91 -9.72 5.03
C ILE A 220 -5.20 -10.66 3.85
N ASN A 221 -6.02 -10.22 2.90
CA ASN A 221 -6.36 -10.95 1.69
C ASN A 221 -5.48 -10.59 0.48
N ASN A 222 -4.33 -9.94 0.68
CA ASN A 222 -3.39 -9.52 -0.37
C ASN A 222 -3.99 -8.59 -1.45
N ILE A 223 -5.05 -7.86 -1.10
CA ILE A 223 -5.62 -6.78 -1.92
C ILE A 223 -5.02 -5.47 -1.39
N ILE A 224 -4.00 -4.95 -2.07
CA ILE A 224 -3.14 -3.87 -1.56
C ILE A 224 -2.96 -2.74 -2.57
N HIS A 225 -2.63 -1.55 -2.09
CA HIS A 225 -2.10 -0.49 -2.94
C HIS A 225 -0.58 -0.67 -3.11
N TYR A 226 -0.05 -0.32 -4.28
CA TYR A 226 1.41 -0.29 -4.52
C TYR A 226 1.99 1.11 -4.37
N VAL A 227 1.16 2.15 -4.47
CA VAL A 227 1.61 3.55 -4.44
C VAL A 227 1.40 4.19 -3.07
N ARG A 228 0.36 3.78 -2.35
CA ARG A 228 0.01 4.33 -1.03
C ARG A 228 0.47 3.41 0.11
N PRO A 229 0.82 3.94 1.29
CA PRO A 229 1.19 3.11 2.44
C PRO A 229 0.04 2.17 2.83
N ASN A 230 0.32 0.88 2.92
CA ASN A 230 -0.60 -0.10 3.45
C ASN A 230 -0.52 -0.06 4.99
N TYR A 231 -1.59 0.38 5.65
CA TYR A 231 -1.72 0.33 7.11
C TYR A 231 -2.67 -0.79 7.50
N ILE A 232 -2.16 -1.80 8.21
CA ILE A 232 -2.95 -2.82 8.86
C ILE A 232 -3.22 -2.33 10.29
N ALA A 233 -4.50 -2.19 10.67
CA ALA A 233 -4.81 -2.02 12.08
C ALA A 233 -4.76 -3.38 12.78
N PHE A 234 -4.09 -3.41 13.92
CA PHE A 234 -4.03 -4.59 14.77
C PHE A 234 -5.33 -4.69 15.55
N ASN A 235 -6.06 -5.80 15.38
CA ASN A 235 -7.17 -6.20 16.25
C ASN A 235 -7.02 -7.69 16.60
N ASP A 236 -7.71 -8.12 17.65
CA ASP A 236 -7.55 -9.47 18.20
C ASP A 236 -7.82 -10.57 17.15
N GLU A 237 -8.68 -10.32 16.16
CA GLU A 237 -9.03 -11.28 15.10
C GLU A 237 -7.99 -11.37 13.95
N ASN A 238 -7.22 -10.33 13.70
CA ASN A 238 -6.24 -10.31 12.61
C ASN A 238 -4.79 -10.52 13.06
N MET A 239 -4.51 -10.38 14.34
CA MET A 239 -3.20 -10.68 14.94
C MET A 239 -2.78 -12.12 14.67
N ASP A 240 -3.68 -13.09 14.83
CA ASP A 240 -3.40 -14.52 14.60
C ASP A 240 -3.08 -14.83 13.13
N ASN A 241 -3.74 -14.14 12.19
CA ASN A 241 -3.53 -14.33 10.75
C ASN A 241 -2.27 -13.62 10.23
N LEU A 242 -1.86 -12.50 10.85
CA LEU A 242 -0.69 -11.72 10.45
C LEU A 242 0.62 -12.27 11.01
N PHE A 243 0.57 -12.85 12.21
CA PHE A 243 1.75 -13.33 12.93
C PHE A 243 1.85 -14.85 13.05
N GLY A 244 0.87 -15.60 12.54
CA GLY A 244 1.00 -17.02 12.23
C GLY A 244 1.65 -17.86 13.33
N GLY A 245 1.12 -17.80 14.56
CA GLY A 245 1.48 -18.75 15.63
C GLY A 245 2.40 -18.23 16.74
N LEU A 246 2.48 -16.91 16.98
CA LEU A 246 3.04 -16.42 18.23
C LEU A 246 2.08 -16.70 19.41
N PRO A 247 2.58 -17.16 20.57
CA PRO A 247 1.78 -17.19 21.80
C PRO A 247 1.21 -15.81 22.13
N VAL A 248 0.04 -15.77 22.77
CA VAL A 248 -0.70 -14.53 23.11
C VAL A 248 0.21 -13.50 23.79
N GLU A 249 1.05 -13.95 24.72
CA GLU A 249 1.96 -13.08 25.49
C GLU A 249 3.04 -12.44 24.59
N ALA A 250 3.54 -13.16 23.59
CA ALA A 250 4.52 -12.62 22.64
C ALA A 250 3.88 -11.62 21.68
N SER A 251 2.61 -11.85 21.34
CA SER A 251 1.79 -10.97 20.50
C SER A 251 1.53 -9.62 21.17
N GLU A 252 1.08 -9.65 22.43
CA GLU A 252 0.86 -8.45 23.26
C GLU A 252 2.16 -7.63 23.42
N ALA A 253 3.27 -8.31 23.70
CA ALA A 253 4.58 -7.67 23.83
C ALA A 253 4.99 -6.96 22.54
N LEU A 254 4.80 -7.59 21.37
CA LEU A 254 5.14 -6.99 20.08
C LEU A 254 4.28 -5.77 19.76
N GLN A 255 2.97 -5.82 20.07
CA GLN A 255 2.07 -4.68 19.90
C GLN A 255 2.48 -3.50 20.79
N PHE A 256 2.84 -3.77 22.04
CA PHE A 256 3.32 -2.76 22.97
C PHE A 256 4.62 -2.10 22.48
N ILE A 257 5.59 -2.91 22.02
CA ILE A 257 6.85 -2.43 21.45
C ILE A 257 6.57 -1.50 20.26
N THR A 258 5.77 -1.97 19.30
CA THR A 258 5.44 -1.22 18.08
C THR A 258 4.77 0.12 18.39
N SER A 259 3.81 0.12 19.32
CA SER A 259 3.09 1.34 19.73
C SER A 259 4.02 2.33 20.43
N THR A 260 4.90 1.83 21.29
CA THR A 260 5.88 2.66 22.00
C THR A 260 6.92 3.29 21.06
N LEU A 261 7.42 2.52 20.08
CA LEU A 261 8.33 3.03 19.06
C LEU A 261 7.68 4.11 18.19
N LYS A 262 6.40 3.94 17.82
CA LYS A 262 5.62 4.99 17.12
C LYS A 262 5.50 6.25 17.99
N LEU A 263 5.15 6.11 19.27
CA LEU A 263 5.01 7.23 20.20
C LEU A 263 6.31 8.02 20.36
N VAL A 264 7.43 7.36 20.67
CA VAL A 264 8.74 8.01 20.84
C VAL A 264 9.17 8.73 19.57
N THR A 265 8.98 8.08 18.41
CA THR A 265 9.28 8.69 17.11
C THR A 265 8.50 9.98 16.88
N ASN A 266 7.21 9.97 17.20
CA ASN A 266 6.35 11.14 17.05
C ASN A 266 6.68 12.26 18.04
N LEU A 267 6.95 11.93 19.30
CA LEU A 267 7.29 12.91 20.34
C LEU A 267 8.64 13.60 20.10
N THR A 268 9.53 12.95 19.35
CA THR A 268 10.88 13.45 19.08
C THR A 268 11.11 13.75 17.59
N LYS A 269 10.05 13.96 16.83
CA LYS A 269 10.12 14.26 15.39
C LYS A 269 10.82 15.59 15.10
N GLU A 270 10.61 16.60 15.94
CA GLU A 270 11.08 17.98 15.69
C GLU A 270 12.60 18.12 15.80
N ASN A 271 13.25 17.28 16.60
CA ASN A 271 14.70 17.22 16.72
C ASN A 271 15.31 16.02 16.00
N ASP A 272 14.51 15.32 15.18
CA ASP A 272 14.92 14.18 14.34
C ASP A 272 15.56 13.01 15.14
N TYR A 273 15.39 13.00 16.46
CA TYR A 273 16.02 11.99 17.30
C TYR A 273 15.37 10.63 17.10
N GLY A 274 14.05 10.54 17.23
CA GLY A 274 13.29 9.30 17.06
C GLY A 274 13.41 8.72 15.66
N PRO A 275 13.16 9.48 14.58
CA PRO A 275 13.30 8.99 13.21
C PRO A 275 14.69 8.40 12.92
N LYS A 276 15.78 9.06 13.33
CA LYS A 276 17.15 8.53 13.19
C LYS A 276 17.37 7.23 13.95
N ARG A 277 16.82 7.12 15.17
CA ARG A 277 16.98 5.90 15.98
C ARG A 277 16.25 4.72 15.37
N ILE A 278 15.05 4.92 14.82
CA ILE A 278 14.32 3.86 14.11
C ILE A 278 15.08 3.41 12.86
N GLN A 279 15.63 4.33 12.07
CA GLN A 279 16.46 3.98 10.92
C GLN A 279 17.71 3.18 11.32
N GLN A 280 18.35 3.54 12.43
CA GLN A 280 19.49 2.77 12.94
C GLN A 280 19.08 1.37 13.41
N ILE A 281 17.93 1.24 14.10
CA ILE A 281 17.40 -0.08 14.51
C ILE A 281 17.14 -0.94 13.28
N LYS A 282 16.51 -0.39 12.24
CA LYS A 282 16.32 -1.07 10.95
C LYS A 282 17.64 -1.54 10.36
N ALA A 283 18.63 -0.66 10.25
CA ALA A 283 19.93 -1.00 9.68
C ALA A 283 20.64 -2.12 10.46
N ASN A 284 20.53 -2.12 11.80
CA ASN A 284 21.10 -3.18 12.64
C ASN A 284 20.42 -4.52 12.38
N LEU A 285 19.08 -4.54 12.31
CA LEU A 285 18.30 -5.75 12.03
C LEU A 285 18.54 -6.30 10.63
N GLU A 286 18.72 -5.43 9.63
CA GLU A 286 19.06 -5.81 8.24
C GLU A 286 20.49 -6.36 8.13
N SER A 287 21.41 -5.92 8.99
CA SER A 287 22.81 -6.36 8.97
C SER A 287 22.99 -7.72 9.61
N ASP A 288 22.38 -7.95 10.79
CA ASP A 288 22.39 -9.22 11.50
C ASP A 288 21.19 -9.32 12.43
N LEU A 289 20.14 -10.01 11.97
CA LEU A 289 18.89 -10.17 12.71
C LEU A 289 19.09 -10.85 14.05
N GLY A 290 19.88 -11.94 14.09
CA GLY A 290 20.04 -12.77 15.28
C GLY A 290 20.76 -12.01 16.39
N PHE A 291 21.90 -11.39 16.05
CA PHE A 291 22.67 -10.61 17.01
C PHE A 291 21.93 -9.34 17.45
N ALA A 292 21.32 -8.61 16.52
CA ALA A 292 20.58 -7.39 16.86
C ALA A 292 19.38 -7.68 17.77
N PHE A 293 18.66 -8.78 17.52
CA PHE A 293 17.53 -9.20 18.36
C PHE A 293 18.00 -9.60 19.77
N ALA A 294 19.06 -10.42 19.87
CA ALA A 294 19.65 -10.79 21.15
C ALA A 294 20.10 -9.55 21.94
N PHE A 295 20.75 -8.59 21.28
CA PHE A 295 21.18 -7.34 21.91
C PHE A 295 20.01 -6.50 22.44
N MET A 296 18.92 -6.35 21.66
CA MET A 296 17.73 -5.62 22.09
C MET A 296 16.98 -6.30 23.24
N SER A 297 17.13 -7.62 23.39
CA SER A 297 16.47 -8.40 24.45
C SER A 297 17.17 -8.33 25.82
N LEU A 298 18.34 -7.68 25.92
CA LEU A 298 19.07 -7.56 27.17
C LEU A 298 18.25 -6.80 28.23
N ASN A 299 18.15 -7.36 29.44
CA ASN A 299 17.40 -6.76 30.53
C ASN A 299 18.06 -5.46 31.00
N ILE A 300 17.35 -4.33 30.84
CA ILE A 300 17.77 -3.00 31.30
C ILE A 300 16.86 -2.44 32.41
N GLU A 301 15.91 -3.22 32.93
CA GLU A 301 14.92 -2.75 33.91
C GLU A 301 15.57 -2.22 35.19
N GLU A 302 16.66 -2.85 35.64
CA GLU A 302 17.42 -2.41 36.82
C GLU A 302 18.07 -1.03 36.66
N LEU A 303 18.21 -0.56 35.41
CA LEU A 303 18.68 0.80 35.11
C LEU A 303 17.55 1.83 35.23
N ALA A 304 16.27 1.43 35.16
CA ALA A 304 15.12 2.33 35.22
C ALA A 304 15.13 3.28 36.43
N PRO A 305 15.37 2.82 37.68
CA PRO A 305 15.40 3.71 38.85
C PRO A 305 16.69 4.55 38.96
N LYS A 306 17.70 4.30 38.11
CA LYS A 306 18.98 5.03 38.17
C LYS A 306 18.86 6.43 37.56
N SER A 307 19.74 7.33 37.99
CA SER A 307 19.76 8.72 37.53
C SER A 307 20.12 8.83 36.04
N LYS A 308 19.73 9.94 35.42
CA LYS A 308 20.07 10.27 34.02
C LYS A 308 21.59 10.19 33.76
N ALA A 309 22.40 10.73 34.67
CA ALA A 309 23.85 10.71 34.55
C ALA A 309 24.44 9.29 34.53
N VAL A 310 23.88 8.37 35.32
CA VAL A 310 24.29 6.95 35.30
C VAL A 310 23.91 6.29 33.97
N LYS A 311 22.69 6.55 33.47
CA LYS A 311 22.23 6.03 32.17
C LYS A 311 23.07 6.55 31.00
N GLU A 312 23.45 7.83 31.02
CA GLU A 312 24.33 8.43 30.00
C GLU A 312 25.74 7.83 30.03
N LYS A 313 26.30 7.61 31.24
CA LYS A 313 27.59 6.95 31.40
C LYS A 313 27.55 5.53 30.84
N PHE A 314 26.51 4.75 31.17
CA PHE A 314 26.30 3.41 30.62
C PHE A 314 26.27 3.40 29.08
N LEU A 315 25.48 4.29 28.47
CA LEU A 315 25.40 4.38 27.00
C LEU A 315 26.74 4.77 26.36
N LYS A 316 27.57 5.58 27.03
CA LYS A 316 28.89 5.94 26.54
C LYS A 316 29.84 4.74 26.58
N GLU A 317 29.87 4.01 27.70
CA GLU A 317 30.68 2.80 27.84
C GLU A 317 30.28 1.72 26.84
N LEU A 318 28.98 1.56 26.59
CA LEU A 318 28.44 0.64 25.59
C LEU A 318 28.91 0.97 24.17
N LYS A 319 28.93 2.25 23.78
CA LYS A 319 29.45 2.67 22.47
C LYS A 319 30.92 2.33 22.31
N THR A 320 31.74 2.58 23.32
CA THR A 320 33.15 2.22 23.31
C THR A 320 33.35 0.71 23.20
N LEU A 321 32.46 -0.08 23.81
CA LEU A 321 32.48 -1.54 23.69
C LEU A 321 32.17 -1.99 22.25
N ILE A 322 31.14 -1.41 21.64
CA ILE A 322 30.78 -1.68 20.24
C ILE A 322 31.95 -1.33 19.31
N GLU A 323 32.54 -0.15 19.45
CA GLU A 323 33.70 0.28 18.64
C GLU A 323 34.88 -0.69 18.80
N LYS A 324 35.19 -1.10 20.03
CA LYS A 324 36.26 -2.06 20.31
C LYS A 324 36.05 -3.38 19.56
N TYR A 325 34.85 -3.95 19.61
CA TYR A 325 34.57 -5.23 18.96
C TYR A 325 34.34 -5.11 17.45
N SER A 326 33.97 -3.93 16.94
CA SER A 326 33.87 -3.68 15.49
C SER A 326 35.25 -3.66 14.78
N LEU A 327 36.33 -3.50 15.55
CA LEU A 327 37.72 -3.49 15.08
C LEU A 327 38.45 -4.81 15.37
N ALA A 328 37.79 -5.77 15.99
CA ALA A 328 38.34 -7.11 16.20
C ALA A 328 38.25 -7.92 14.89
N ASP A 329 39.24 -8.80 14.63
CA ASP A 329 39.30 -9.58 13.39
C ASP A 329 38.00 -10.37 13.15
N ALA A 330 37.58 -10.41 11.88
CA ALA A 330 36.37 -11.10 11.42
C ALA A 330 36.54 -12.63 11.51
N GLY A 331 36.37 -13.20 12.70
CA GLY A 331 36.15 -14.63 12.88
C GLY A 331 34.74 -14.99 12.42
N LEU A 332 34.64 -15.79 11.35
CA LEU A 332 33.40 -16.46 10.97
C LEU A 332 33.09 -17.54 12.01
N ASP A 333 32.29 -17.19 13.02
CA ASP A 333 31.57 -18.16 13.83
C ASP A 333 30.07 -17.94 13.62
N THR A 334 29.45 -18.86 12.88
CA THR A 334 28.00 -19.01 12.84
C THR A 334 27.55 -19.55 14.21
N TYR A 335 26.70 -18.81 14.91
CA TYR A 335 26.04 -19.32 16.11
C TYR A 335 25.04 -20.41 15.69
N ASP A 336 25.22 -21.64 16.20
CA ASP A 336 24.28 -22.77 16.10
C ASP A 336 22.97 -22.51 16.86
#